data_AF-A0A819QF53-F1
#
_entry.id   AF-A0A819QF53-F1
#
_cell.length_a   1.000
_cell.length_b   1.000
_cell.length_c   1.000
_cell.angle_alpha   90.00
_cell.angle_beta   90.00
_cell.angle_gamma   90.00
#
_symmetry.space_group_name_H-M   'P 1'
#
loop_
_entity.id
_entity.type
_entity.pdbx_description
1 polymer ?
#
loop_
_entity_poly.entity_id
_entity_poly.type
_entity_poly.pdbx_seq_one_letter_code
_entity_poly.pdbx_strand_id
1 'polypeptide(L)'
;MHSSNNNNEQANDKLDAIRKQMNQTTNESLESTRRMVGLVVESEDVGKNTMTMLHEQGKQLNRIEHGLDNIHADMTDAEKNLTDLQKCCGLCVLPWQRVRRTYRSFDKNNKIYSSGKKPSTTTMEPKHRDTTGERMPKTGYINHITNDDREVEMDNNLQKVDSYLENLKHIAVDMGHEITNQNQQIEHITNKTDVGIERVNEANVQAKDLLQNG
;
A
#
# COMPACT_ATOMS: atom_id res chain seq x y z
N MET A 1 74.21 -4.75 -19.18
CA MET A 1 73.08 -4.83 -20.13
C MET A 1 72.00 -5.86 -19.75
N HIS A 2 72.24 -6.81 -18.84
CA HIS A 2 71.21 -7.81 -18.46
C HIS A 2 70.16 -7.32 -17.45
N SER A 3 70.44 -6.34 -16.58
CA SER A 3 69.47 -5.86 -15.58
C SER A 3 68.30 -5.04 -16.17
N SER A 4 68.48 -4.41 -17.33
CA SER A 4 67.42 -3.60 -17.97
C SER A 4 66.34 -4.46 -18.64
N ASN A 5 66.66 -5.69 -19.07
CA ASN A 5 65.66 -6.61 -19.65
C ASN A 5 64.76 -7.21 -18.56
N ASN A 6 65.31 -7.62 -17.41
CA ASN A 6 64.53 -8.19 -16.30
C ASN A 6 63.50 -7.20 -15.71
N ASN A 7 63.84 -5.91 -15.64
CA ASN A 7 62.93 -4.88 -15.13
C ASN A 7 61.77 -4.60 -16.11
N ASN A 8 62.00 -4.75 -17.43
CA ASN A 8 60.98 -4.55 -18.45
C ASN A 8 60.01 -5.75 -18.52
N GLU A 9 60.53 -6.96 -18.35
CA GLU A 9 59.73 -8.19 -18.27
C GLU A 9 58.79 -8.19 -17.05
N GLN A 10 59.32 -7.86 -15.85
CA GLN A 10 58.48 -7.70 -14.65
C GLN A 10 57.44 -6.58 -14.75
N ALA A 11 57.70 -5.52 -15.51
CA ALA A 11 56.73 -4.44 -15.73
C ALA A 11 55.59 -4.90 -16.65
N ASN A 12 55.90 -5.65 -17.71
CA ASN A 12 54.91 -6.20 -18.62
C ASN A 12 54.02 -7.24 -17.92
N ASP A 13 54.60 -8.13 -17.10
CA ASP A 13 53.84 -9.10 -16.32
C ASP A 13 52.81 -8.45 -15.37
N LYS A 14 53.20 -7.34 -14.73
CA LYS A 14 52.30 -6.57 -13.86
C LYS A 14 51.16 -5.91 -14.65
N LEU A 15 51.46 -5.36 -15.82
CA LEU A 15 50.43 -4.77 -16.70
C LEU A 15 49.43 -5.83 -17.17
N ASP A 16 49.90 -7.02 -17.51
CA ASP A 16 49.03 -8.11 -17.93
C ASP A 16 48.20 -8.67 -16.79
N ALA A 17 48.76 -8.76 -15.57
CA ALA A 17 48.00 -9.08 -14.37
C ALA A 17 46.88 -8.06 -14.09
N ILE A 18 47.17 -6.76 -14.21
CA ILE A 18 46.19 -5.68 -14.03
C ILE A 18 45.09 -5.77 -15.10
N ARG A 19 45.44 -5.98 -16.38
CA ARG A 19 44.46 -6.15 -17.46
C ARG A 19 43.56 -7.36 -17.23
N LYS A 20 44.13 -8.47 -16.75
CA LYS A 20 43.37 -9.67 -16.41
C LYS A 20 42.36 -9.39 -15.29
N GLN A 21 42.79 -8.71 -14.22
CA GLN A 21 41.93 -8.35 -13.10
C GLN A 21 40.82 -7.37 -13.52
N MET A 22 41.13 -6.39 -14.37
CA MET A 22 40.15 -5.44 -14.91
C MET A 22 39.07 -6.16 -15.72
N ASN A 23 39.47 -7.07 -16.62
CA ASN A 23 38.54 -7.88 -17.41
C ASN A 23 37.66 -8.77 -16.53
N GLN A 24 38.23 -9.39 -15.49
CA GLN A 24 37.48 -10.20 -14.54
C GLN A 24 36.42 -9.35 -13.82
N THR A 25 36.83 -8.20 -13.27
CA THR A 25 35.92 -7.29 -12.56
C THR A 25 34.80 -6.78 -13.46
N THR A 26 35.11 -6.49 -14.73
CA THR A 26 34.12 -6.05 -15.74
C THR A 26 33.10 -7.14 -16.02
N ASN A 27 33.55 -8.39 -16.21
CA ASN A 27 32.66 -9.53 -16.43
C ASN A 27 31.75 -9.79 -15.22
N GLU A 28 32.31 -9.77 -14.00
CA GLU A 28 31.55 -9.92 -12.76
C GLU A 28 30.50 -8.82 -12.58
N SER A 29 30.86 -7.57 -12.92
CA SER A 29 29.94 -6.43 -12.88
C SER A 29 28.81 -6.58 -13.89
N LEU A 30 29.12 -7.00 -15.12
CA LEU A 30 28.11 -7.25 -16.14
C LEU A 30 27.13 -8.35 -15.69
N GLU A 31 27.64 -9.46 -15.16
CA GLU A 31 26.79 -10.53 -14.63
C GLU A 31 25.90 -10.03 -13.47
N SER A 32 26.43 -9.16 -12.62
CA SER A 32 25.64 -8.49 -11.57
C SER A 32 24.49 -7.67 -12.15
N THR A 33 24.73 -6.88 -13.22
CA THR A 33 23.65 -6.12 -13.87
C THR A 33 22.60 -7.02 -14.51
N ARG A 34 22.98 -8.17 -15.07
CA ARG A 34 22.03 -9.15 -15.60
C ARG A 34 21.15 -9.75 -14.50
N ARG A 35 21.75 -10.12 -13.36
CA ARG A 35 20.99 -10.59 -12.18
C ARG A 35 20.05 -9.51 -11.66
N MET A 36 20.51 -8.26 -11.61
CA MET A 36 19.71 -7.12 -11.18
C MET A 36 18.47 -6.94 -12.06
N VAL A 37 18.62 -6.98 -13.39
CA VAL A 37 17.49 -6.94 -14.33
C VAL A 37 16.48 -8.07 -14.04
N GLY A 38 16.97 -9.29 -13.85
CA GLY A 38 16.10 -10.43 -13.52
C GLY A 38 15.29 -10.19 -12.24
N LEU A 39 15.96 -9.74 -11.17
CA LEU A 39 15.33 -9.49 -9.87
C LEU A 39 14.28 -8.38 -9.92
N VAL A 40 14.54 -7.27 -10.63
CA VAL A 40 13.57 -6.16 -10.71
C VAL A 40 12.34 -6.53 -11.54
N VAL A 41 12.51 -7.31 -12.61
CA VAL A 41 11.39 -7.83 -13.42
C VAL A 41 10.52 -8.76 -12.60
N GLU A 42 11.14 -9.69 -11.85
CA GLU A 42 10.41 -10.60 -10.96
C GLU A 42 9.68 -9.82 -9.85
N SER A 43 10.34 -8.82 -9.27
CA SER A 43 9.75 -7.95 -8.23
C SER A 43 8.56 -7.16 -8.75
N GLU A 44 8.61 -6.70 -10.01
CA GLU A 44 7.50 -5.96 -10.63
C GLU A 44 6.27 -6.86 -10.79
N ASP A 45 6.44 -8.10 -11.23
CA ASP A 45 5.35 -9.07 -11.35
C ASP A 45 4.71 -9.38 -9.99
N VAL A 46 5.53 -9.66 -8.98
CA VAL A 46 5.07 -9.87 -7.60
C VAL A 46 4.33 -8.63 -7.08
N GLY A 47 4.84 -7.43 -7.37
CA GLY A 47 4.21 -6.16 -7.01
C GLY A 47 2.83 -5.98 -7.66
N LYS A 48 2.70 -6.26 -8.96
CA LYS A 48 1.41 -6.21 -9.69
C LYS A 48 0.39 -7.20 -9.15
N ASN A 49 0.82 -8.43 -8.89
CA ASN A 49 -0.03 -9.46 -8.30
C ASN A 49 -0.50 -9.04 -6.89
N THR A 50 0.40 -8.48 -6.08
CA THR A 50 0.09 -7.96 -4.74
C THR A 50 -0.92 -6.81 -4.81
N MET A 51 -0.73 -5.86 -5.71
CA MET A 51 -1.67 -4.75 -5.90
C MET A 51 -3.07 -5.23 -6.30
N THR A 52 -3.15 -6.25 -7.16
CA THR A 52 -4.42 -6.88 -7.54
C THR A 52 -5.11 -7.53 -6.33
N MET A 53 -4.35 -8.22 -5.48
CA MET A 53 -4.88 -8.81 -4.24
C MET A 53 -5.37 -7.74 -3.27
N LEU A 54 -4.60 -6.66 -3.06
CA LEU A 54 -5.02 -5.54 -2.22
C LEU A 54 -6.34 -4.95 -2.73
N HIS A 55 -6.47 -4.73 -4.03
CA HIS A 55 -7.72 -4.21 -4.59
C HIS A 55 -8.92 -5.14 -4.34
N GLU A 56 -8.77 -6.45 -4.46
CA GLU A 56 -9.84 -7.40 -4.15
C GLU A 56 -10.15 -7.44 -2.64
N GLN A 57 -9.14 -7.34 -1.77
CA GLN A 57 -9.33 -7.21 -0.32
C GLN A 57 -10.13 -5.95 0.03
N GLY A 58 -9.85 -4.82 -0.62
CA GLY A 58 -10.62 -3.58 -0.46
C GLY A 58 -12.10 -3.76 -0.82
N LYS A 59 -12.41 -4.50 -1.90
CA LYS A 59 -13.81 -4.85 -2.23
C LYS A 59 -14.48 -5.72 -1.16
N GLN A 60 -13.74 -6.66 -0.58
CA GLN A 60 -14.27 -7.50 0.51
C GLN A 60 -14.58 -6.66 1.76
N LEU A 61 -13.70 -5.73 2.14
CA LEU A 61 -13.94 -4.81 3.25
C LEU A 61 -15.18 -3.94 3.01
N ASN A 62 -15.37 -3.42 1.79
CA ASN A 62 -16.59 -2.69 1.43
C ASN A 62 -17.86 -3.55 1.59
N ARG A 63 -17.81 -4.83 1.22
CA ARG A 63 -18.95 -5.75 1.42
C ARG A 63 -19.24 -5.99 2.90
N ILE A 64 -18.20 -6.13 3.72
CA ILE A 64 -18.32 -6.30 5.18
C ILE A 64 -18.95 -5.05 5.78
N GLU A 65 -18.46 -3.87 5.42
CA GLU A 65 -18.99 -2.61 5.93
C GLU A 65 -20.48 -2.42 5.59
N HIS A 66 -20.88 -2.70 4.35
CA HIS A 66 -22.30 -2.68 3.97
C HIS A 66 -23.13 -3.73 4.72
N GLY A 67 -22.57 -4.92 4.97
CA GLY A 67 -23.23 -5.93 5.80
C GLY A 67 -23.48 -5.45 7.22
N LEU A 68 -22.50 -4.77 7.82
CA LEU A 68 -22.63 -4.17 9.15
C LEU A 68 -23.68 -3.05 9.19
N ASP A 69 -23.78 -2.23 8.13
CA ASP A 69 -24.82 -1.20 8.03
C ASP A 69 -26.22 -1.82 8.04
N ASN A 70 -26.41 -2.93 7.31
CA ASN A 70 -27.68 -3.67 7.33
C ASN A 70 -27.99 -4.24 8.71
N ILE A 71 -27.00 -4.86 9.38
CA ILE A 71 -27.16 -5.37 10.74
C ILE A 71 -27.58 -4.24 11.70
N HIS A 72 -26.97 -3.05 11.58
CA HIS A 72 -27.32 -1.90 12.41
C HIS A 72 -28.74 -1.40 12.14
N ALA A 73 -29.20 -1.45 10.89
CA ALA A 73 -30.59 -1.14 10.54
C ALA A 73 -31.57 -2.18 11.14
N ASP A 74 -31.29 -3.47 10.94
CA ASP A 74 -32.11 -4.57 11.47
C ASP A 74 -32.20 -4.53 12.99
N MET A 75 -31.09 -4.26 13.69
CA MET A 75 -31.08 -4.10 15.14
C MET A 75 -31.92 -2.91 15.61
N THR A 76 -31.99 -1.84 14.82
CA THR A 76 -32.83 -0.69 15.13
C THR A 76 -34.31 -1.04 15.09
N ASP A 77 -34.71 -1.90 14.15
CA ASP A 77 -36.09 -2.36 14.05
C ASP A 77 -36.41 -3.44 15.08
N ALA A 78 -35.47 -4.34 15.39
CA ALA A 78 -35.59 -5.31 16.47
C ALA A 78 -35.82 -4.63 17.84
N GLU A 79 -35.03 -3.60 18.17
CA GLU A 79 -35.17 -2.81 19.40
C GLU A 79 -36.55 -2.14 19.51
N LYS A 80 -37.07 -1.57 18.41
CA LYS A 80 -38.42 -0.98 18.38
C LYS A 80 -39.49 -2.05 18.64
N ASN A 81 -39.38 -3.19 17.96
CA ASN A 81 -40.34 -4.29 18.12
C ASN A 81 -40.35 -4.84 19.55
N LEU A 82 -39.18 -5.04 20.17
CA LEU A 82 -39.08 -5.44 21.58
C LEU A 82 -39.70 -4.39 22.51
N THR A 83 -39.42 -3.12 22.27
CA THR A 83 -40.00 -2.01 23.05
C THR A 83 -41.53 -1.96 22.90
N ASP A 84 -42.06 -2.26 21.72
CA ASP A 84 -43.51 -2.27 21.48
C ASP A 84 -44.19 -3.50 22.07
N LEU A 85 -43.53 -4.67 22.06
CA LEU A 85 -43.99 -5.86 22.77
C LEU A 85 -44.02 -5.65 24.28
N GLN A 86 -43.02 -4.95 24.84
CA GLN A 86 -43.04 -4.54 26.25
C GLN A 86 -44.25 -3.66 26.59
N LYS A 87 -44.70 -2.80 25.66
CA LYS A 87 -45.91 -1.98 25.85
C LYS A 87 -47.21 -2.76 25.62
N CYS A 88 -47.18 -3.80 24.78
CA CYS A 88 -48.35 -4.58 24.40
C CYS A 88 -48.69 -5.69 25.41
N CYS A 89 -47.73 -6.14 26.22
CA CYS A 89 -47.97 -7.00 27.38
C CYS A 89 -48.44 -6.17 28.58
N GLY A 90 -49.68 -5.70 28.49
CA GLY A 90 -50.32 -4.95 29.57
C GLY A 90 -51.68 -4.45 29.13
N LEU A 91 -52.74 -5.16 29.54
CA LEU A 91 -54.12 -4.71 29.51
C LEU A 91 -54.33 -3.49 30.45
N CYS A 92 -53.50 -2.45 30.37
CA CYS A 92 -53.60 -1.19 31.09
C CYS A 92 -52.67 -0.14 30.45
N VAL A 93 -53.26 0.86 29.83
CA VAL A 93 -52.64 2.16 29.59
C VAL A 93 -52.34 2.76 30.97
N LEU A 94 -51.10 2.75 31.44
CA LEU A 94 -50.69 3.51 32.63
C LEU A 94 -50.27 4.92 32.20
N PRO A 95 -51.06 5.97 32.48
CA PRO A 95 -50.87 7.31 31.95
C PRO A 95 -49.89 8.16 32.79
N TRP A 96 -48.87 7.56 33.44
CA TRP A 96 -48.07 8.28 34.45
C TRP A 96 -46.53 8.19 34.35
N GLN A 97 -45.95 7.76 33.23
CA GLN A 97 -44.51 7.93 32.98
C GLN A 97 -44.21 8.80 31.75
N ARG A 98 -44.85 9.98 31.72
CA ARG A 98 -44.53 11.04 30.77
C ARG A 98 -43.34 11.90 31.25
N VAL A 99 -42.24 11.27 31.68
CA VAL A 99 -40.99 11.93 32.12
C VAL A 99 -39.89 10.87 31.93
N ARG A 100 -38.90 10.91 31.02
CA ARG A 100 -38.23 11.97 30.26
C ARG A 100 -37.86 11.41 28.88
N ARG A 101 -38.41 11.97 27.79
CA ARG A 101 -37.73 11.88 26.50
C ARG A 101 -36.61 12.90 26.49
N THR A 102 -35.43 12.51 26.95
CA THR A 102 -34.20 13.00 26.33
C THR A 102 -33.68 11.88 25.45
N TYR A 103 -34.40 11.62 24.36
CA TYR A 103 -33.78 11.02 23.19
C TYR A 103 -32.71 12.02 22.77
N ARG A 104 -31.46 11.80 23.20
CA ARG A 104 -30.33 12.50 22.61
C ARG A 104 -30.37 12.10 21.14
N SER A 105 -30.72 13.05 20.28
CA SER A 105 -30.60 12.90 18.83
C SER A 105 -29.29 12.20 18.52
N PHE A 106 -29.39 10.98 18.01
CA PHE A 106 -28.31 10.28 17.34
C PHE A 106 -28.12 10.93 15.96
N ASP A 107 -27.85 12.24 15.96
CA ASP A 107 -27.62 13.07 14.78
C ASP A 107 -26.43 14.01 15.04
N LYS A 108 -25.37 13.44 15.61
CA LYS A 108 -24.08 14.14 15.79
C LYS A 108 -22.88 13.41 15.20
N ASN A 109 -23.02 12.14 14.80
CA ASN A 109 -21.91 11.43 14.18
C ASN A 109 -21.89 11.55 12.65
N ASN A 110 -22.99 11.90 11.98
CA ASN A 110 -22.97 12.08 10.52
C ASN A 110 -22.23 13.35 10.04
N LYS A 111 -21.75 14.20 10.96
CA LYS A 111 -21.04 15.45 10.64
C LYS A 111 -19.51 15.36 10.76
N ILE A 112 -18.97 14.17 10.94
CA ILE A 112 -17.52 13.88 10.89
C ILE A 112 -17.12 13.24 9.54
N TYR A 113 -18.08 12.75 8.75
CA TYR A 113 -17.80 11.94 7.56
C TYR A 113 -17.85 12.69 6.21
N SER A 114 -17.94 14.03 6.24
CA SER A 114 -17.98 14.89 5.03
C SER A 114 -16.79 15.86 4.95
N SER A 115 -15.57 15.37 5.19
CA SER A 115 -14.36 16.12 4.85
C SER A 115 -13.41 15.29 4.00
N GLY A 116 -13.93 14.82 2.86
CA GLY A 116 -13.10 14.40 1.73
C GLY A 116 -12.32 15.61 1.18
N LYS A 117 -11.19 15.91 1.80
CA LYS A 117 -10.17 16.76 1.19
C LYS A 117 -9.57 15.98 0.04
N LYS A 118 -9.95 16.40 -1.18
CA LYS A 118 -9.39 15.97 -2.45
C LYS A 118 -7.85 16.00 -2.36
N PRO A 119 -7.14 14.93 -2.75
CA PRO A 119 -5.70 15.03 -2.94
C PRO A 119 -5.43 16.03 -4.07
N SER A 120 -4.65 17.05 -3.76
CA SER A 120 -4.16 18.03 -4.73
C SER A 120 -3.21 17.32 -5.68
N THR A 121 -3.64 17.11 -6.93
CA THR A 121 -2.76 16.73 -8.03
C THR A 121 -1.80 17.89 -8.30
N THR A 122 -0.62 17.85 -7.68
CA THR A 122 0.51 18.65 -8.12
C THR A 122 1.13 17.94 -9.30
N THR A 123 0.74 18.35 -10.51
CA THR A 123 1.47 18.07 -11.74
C THR A 123 2.88 18.64 -11.58
N MET A 124 3.86 17.79 -11.28
CA MET A 124 5.26 18.15 -11.40
C MET A 124 5.63 18.09 -12.87
N GLU A 125 5.57 19.23 -13.55
CA GLU A 125 6.19 19.39 -14.86
C GLU A 125 7.71 19.12 -14.76
N PRO A 126 8.29 18.28 -15.63
CA PRO A 126 9.73 18.16 -15.70
C PRO A 126 10.30 19.43 -16.33
N LYS A 127 10.88 20.30 -15.50
CA LYS A 127 11.76 21.38 -15.96
C LYS A 127 13.03 20.77 -16.55
N HIS A 128 13.07 20.66 -17.87
CA HIS A 128 14.32 20.51 -18.62
C HIS A 128 15.21 21.71 -18.30
N ARG A 129 16.33 21.43 -17.64
CA ARG A 129 17.37 22.41 -17.35
C ARG A 129 18.36 22.36 -18.51
N ASP A 130 18.19 23.32 -19.42
CA ASP A 130 19.17 23.61 -20.47
C ASP A 130 20.34 24.37 -19.83
N THR A 131 21.52 23.76 -19.82
CA THR A 131 22.78 24.45 -19.53
C THR A 131 23.85 23.94 -20.47
N THR A 132 24.02 24.69 -21.54
CA THR A 132 25.17 24.72 -22.44
C THR A 132 26.45 24.96 -21.65
N GLY A 133 27.37 24.01 -21.75
CA GLY A 133 28.73 24.09 -21.21
C GLY A 133 29.50 22.86 -21.66
N GLU A 134 30.33 23.03 -22.67
CA GLU A 134 31.13 22.00 -23.35
C GLU A 134 31.81 21.03 -22.37
N ARG A 135 31.25 19.83 -22.25
CA ARG A 135 31.87 18.56 -21.88
C ARG A 135 30.95 17.49 -22.44
N MET A 136 31.50 16.54 -23.20
CA MET A 136 30.75 15.42 -23.79
C MET A 136 29.74 14.87 -22.77
N PRO A 137 28.44 14.77 -23.09
CA PRO A 137 27.48 14.23 -22.15
C PRO A 137 27.89 12.77 -21.90
N LYS A 138 28.23 12.44 -20.66
CA LYS A 138 28.37 11.04 -20.25
C LYS A 138 26.95 10.49 -20.17
N THR A 139 26.48 9.89 -21.26
CA THR A 139 25.10 9.43 -21.44
C THR A 139 24.88 8.03 -20.86
N GLY A 140 25.55 7.68 -19.77
CA GLY A 140 25.51 6.32 -19.22
C GLY A 140 25.64 6.29 -17.70
N TYR A 141 25.02 5.27 -17.10
CA TYR A 141 25.13 4.90 -15.69
C TYR A 141 26.54 4.44 -15.31
N ILE A 142 27.38 4.09 -16.28
CA ILE A 142 28.79 3.72 -16.05
C ILE A 142 29.78 4.65 -16.77
N ASN A 143 31.01 4.70 -16.24
CA ASN A 143 32.13 5.31 -16.96
C ASN A 143 32.76 4.28 -17.89
N HIS A 144 32.69 4.51 -19.19
CA HIS A 144 33.36 3.67 -20.19
C HIS A 144 34.88 3.84 -20.11
N ILE A 145 35.61 2.73 -20.00
CA ILE A 145 37.08 2.69 -19.94
C ILE A 145 37.62 1.97 -21.18
N THR A 146 37.12 0.77 -21.46
CA THR A 146 37.51 0.00 -22.65
C THR A 146 36.65 0.31 -23.86
N ASN A 147 35.45 0.87 -23.63
CA ASN A 147 34.44 1.15 -24.66
C ASN A 147 34.09 -0.09 -25.48
N ASP A 148 34.06 -1.25 -24.82
CA ASP A 148 33.71 -2.53 -25.41
C ASP A 148 32.22 -2.85 -25.26
N ASP A 149 31.75 -3.89 -25.97
CA ASP A 149 30.35 -4.29 -25.97
C ASP A 149 29.81 -4.65 -24.58
N ARG A 150 30.67 -5.06 -23.63
CA ARG A 150 30.26 -5.42 -22.27
C ARG A 150 29.89 -4.18 -21.48
N GLU A 151 30.66 -3.11 -21.59
CA GLU A 151 30.35 -1.83 -20.97
C GLU A 151 29.04 -1.26 -21.55
N VAL A 152 28.84 -1.37 -22.88
CA VAL A 152 27.57 -0.95 -23.52
C VAL A 152 26.39 -1.79 -23.03
N GLU A 153 26.53 -3.11 -22.91
CA GLU A 153 25.47 -3.97 -22.38
C GLU A 153 25.17 -3.64 -20.90
N MET A 154 26.20 -3.41 -20.10
CA MET A 154 26.07 -3.07 -18.68
C MET A 154 25.28 -1.76 -18.51
N ASP A 155 25.57 -0.76 -19.34
CA ASP A 155 24.87 0.52 -19.33
C ASP A 155 23.39 0.36 -19.71
N ASN A 156 23.10 -0.41 -20.78
CA ASN A 156 21.74 -0.75 -21.18
C ASN A 156 20.98 -1.52 -20.09
N ASN A 157 21.64 -2.44 -19.37
CA ASN A 157 21.03 -3.18 -18.27
C ASN A 157 20.67 -2.24 -17.11
N LEU A 158 21.55 -1.30 -16.76
CA LEU A 158 21.28 -0.32 -15.71
C LEU A 158 20.16 0.65 -16.09
N GLN A 159 20.06 1.04 -17.37
CA GLN A 159 18.94 1.84 -17.86
C GLN A 159 17.60 1.09 -17.73
N LYS A 160 17.57 -0.20 -18.06
CA LYS A 160 16.39 -1.04 -17.84
C LYS A 160 16.04 -1.09 -16.36
N VAL A 161 17.02 -1.35 -15.50
CA VAL A 161 16.83 -1.39 -14.05
C VAL A 161 16.23 -0.09 -13.54
N ASP A 162 16.74 1.06 -13.97
CA ASP A 162 16.24 2.38 -13.56
C ASP A 162 14.74 2.53 -13.89
N SER A 163 14.34 2.18 -15.11
CA SER A 163 12.93 2.19 -15.51
C SER A 163 12.05 1.22 -14.69
N TYR A 164 12.55 0.01 -14.42
CA TYR A 164 11.82 -0.94 -13.56
C TYR A 164 11.73 -0.44 -12.10
N LEU A 165 12.77 0.22 -11.58
CA LEU A 165 12.75 0.82 -10.25
C LEU A 165 11.75 1.97 -10.16
N GLU A 166 11.58 2.78 -11.21
CA GLU A 166 10.52 3.78 -11.28
C GLU A 166 9.12 3.13 -11.21
N ASN A 167 8.88 2.06 -11.98
CA ASN A 167 7.63 1.32 -11.91
C ASN A 167 7.39 0.71 -10.52
N LEU A 168 8.42 0.09 -9.93
CA LEU A 168 8.36 -0.46 -8.57
C LEU A 168 8.06 0.62 -7.53
N LYS A 169 8.60 1.82 -7.69
CA LYS A 169 8.28 2.97 -6.83
C LYS A 169 6.81 3.34 -6.94
N HIS A 170 6.24 3.39 -8.14
CA HIS A 170 4.82 3.66 -8.32
C HIS A 170 3.95 2.61 -7.63
N ILE A 171 4.24 1.32 -7.85
CA ILE A 171 3.53 0.21 -7.19
C ILE A 171 3.65 0.34 -5.66
N ALA A 172 4.84 0.63 -5.13
CA ALA A 172 5.05 0.78 -3.70
C ALA A 172 4.23 1.93 -3.09
N VAL A 173 4.16 3.07 -3.77
CA VAL A 173 3.34 4.22 -3.32
C VAL A 173 1.85 3.86 -3.35
N ASP A 174 1.37 3.27 -4.45
CA ASP A 174 -0.04 2.90 -4.60
C ASP A 174 -0.47 1.83 -3.58
N MET A 175 0.37 0.81 -3.35
CA MET A 175 0.15 -0.18 -2.29
C MET A 175 0.12 0.48 -0.92
N GLY A 176 1.01 1.44 -0.63
CA GLY A 176 1.03 2.16 0.64
C GLY A 176 -0.25 2.98 0.89
N HIS A 177 -0.78 3.62 -0.16
CA HIS A 177 -2.04 4.35 -0.08
C HIS A 177 -3.22 3.40 0.14
N GLU A 178 -3.31 2.31 -0.61
CA GLU A 178 -4.38 1.33 -0.47
C GLU A 178 -4.39 0.69 0.93
N ILE A 179 -3.23 0.28 1.45
CA ILE A 179 -3.09 -0.25 2.82
C ILE A 179 -3.54 0.78 3.86
N THR A 180 -3.16 2.05 3.70
CA THR A 180 -3.57 3.10 4.64
C THR A 180 -5.09 3.29 4.64
N ASN A 181 -5.71 3.30 3.47
CA ASN A 181 -7.17 3.40 3.34
C ASN A 181 -7.87 2.18 3.96
N GLN A 182 -7.39 0.97 3.66
CA GLN A 182 -7.94 -0.26 4.21
C GLN A 182 -7.80 -0.33 5.72
N ASN A 183 -6.67 0.10 6.29
CA ASN A 183 -6.48 0.16 7.74
C ASN A 183 -7.51 1.09 8.42
N GLN A 184 -7.77 2.26 7.84
CA GLN A 184 -8.82 3.16 8.34
C GLN A 184 -10.21 2.54 8.23
N GLN A 185 -10.50 1.84 7.12
CA GLN A 185 -11.76 1.13 6.94
C GLN A 185 -11.93 0.00 7.97
N ILE A 186 -10.88 -0.74 8.27
CA ILE A 186 -10.89 -1.79 9.30
C ILE A 186 -11.21 -1.20 10.66
N GLU A 187 -10.60 -0.08 11.05
CA GLU A 187 -10.93 0.59 12.32
C GLU A 187 -12.41 0.97 12.39
N HIS A 188 -12.98 1.48 11.29
CA HIS A 188 -14.40 1.80 11.22
C HIS A 188 -15.29 0.55 11.33
N ILE A 189 -14.94 -0.53 10.64
CA ILE A 189 -15.60 -1.84 10.70
C ILE A 189 -15.55 -2.39 12.13
N THR A 190 -14.40 -2.32 12.80
CA THR A 190 -14.24 -2.77 14.19
C THR A 190 -15.18 -2.00 15.12
N ASN A 191 -15.16 -0.66 15.05
CA ASN A 191 -16.05 0.17 15.87
C ASN A 191 -17.53 -0.13 15.62
N LYS A 192 -17.94 -0.27 14.35
CA LYS A 192 -19.33 -0.67 14.01
C LYS A 192 -19.66 -2.06 14.54
N THR A 193 -18.72 -3.00 14.47
CA THR A 193 -18.91 -4.37 14.96
C THR A 193 -19.11 -4.39 16.47
N ASP A 194 -18.28 -3.67 17.23
CA ASP A 194 -18.39 -3.60 18.69
C ASP A 194 -19.76 -3.05 19.13
N VAL A 195 -20.21 -1.96 18.50
CA VAL A 195 -21.56 -1.40 18.73
C VAL A 195 -22.65 -2.41 18.36
N GLY A 196 -22.48 -3.13 17.24
CA GLY A 196 -23.43 -4.16 16.82
C GLY A 196 -23.54 -5.30 17.83
N ILE A 197 -22.42 -5.76 18.39
CA ILE A 197 -22.37 -6.81 19.41
C ILE A 197 -23.09 -6.35 20.68
N GLU A 198 -22.83 -5.13 21.15
CA GLU A 198 -23.50 -4.57 22.33
C GLU A 198 -25.02 -4.54 22.14
N ARG A 199 -25.50 -4.00 21.02
CA ARG A 199 -26.94 -3.93 20.71
C ARG A 199 -27.60 -5.30 20.63
N VAL A 200 -26.95 -6.27 19.99
CA VAL A 200 -27.45 -7.65 19.91
C VAL A 200 -27.57 -8.25 21.31
N ASN A 201 -26.58 -8.04 22.18
CA ASN A 201 -26.62 -8.53 23.55
C ASN A 201 -27.75 -7.88 24.36
N GLU A 202 -27.93 -6.57 24.26
CA GLU A 202 -29.02 -5.85 24.93
C GLU A 202 -30.40 -6.33 24.48
N ALA A 203 -30.61 -6.43 23.16
CA ALA A 203 -31.86 -6.95 22.60
C ALA A 203 -32.13 -8.40 23.04
N ASN A 204 -31.10 -9.24 23.11
CA ASN A 204 -31.22 -10.60 23.61
C ASN A 204 -31.62 -10.67 25.10
N VAL A 205 -31.09 -9.77 25.93
CA VAL A 205 -31.49 -9.67 27.35
C VAL A 205 -32.95 -9.22 27.45
N GLN A 206 -33.33 -8.15 26.75
CA GLN A 206 -34.72 -7.66 26.75
C GLN A 206 -35.70 -8.72 26.26
N ALA A 207 -35.38 -9.45 25.19
CA ALA A 207 -36.22 -10.54 24.68
C ALA A 207 -36.39 -11.66 25.71
N LYS A 208 -35.31 -12.04 26.42
CA LYS A 208 -35.38 -13.03 27.50
C LYS A 208 -36.27 -12.56 28.65
N ASP A 209 -36.14 -11.30 29.06
CA ASP A 209 -36.96 -10.73 30.13
C ASP A 209 -38.45 -10.71 29.76
N LEU A 210 -38.79 -10.41 28.50
CA LEU A 210 -40.17 -10.48 28.00
C LEU A 210 -40.72 -11.91 28.01
N LEU A 211 -39.90 -12.91 27.72
CA LEU A 211 -40.32 -14.32 27.78
C LEU A 211 -40.49 -14.84 29.21
N GLN A 212 -39.76 -14.28 30.18
CA GLN A 212 -39.85 -14.68 31.58
C GLN A 212 -40.97 -13.95 32.34
N ASN A 213 -41.31 -12.72 31.94
CA ASN A 213 -42.28 -11.86 32.61
C ASN A 213 -43.62 -11.69 31.85
N GLY A 214 -43.74 -12.24 30.64
CA GLY A 214 -44.96 -12.25 29.82
C GLY A 214 -45.87 -13.45 30.07
#